data_AF-A0A6V7QIN6-F1
#
_entry.id   AF-A0A6V7QIN6-F1
#
_cell.length_a   1.000
_cell.length_b   1.000
_cell.length_c   1.000
_cell.angle_alpha   90.00
_cell.angle_beta   90.00
_cell.angle_gamma   90.00
#
_symmetry.space_group_name_H-M   'P 1'
#
loop_
_entity.id
_entity.type
_entity.pdbx_description
1 polymer ?
#
loop_
_entity_poly.entity_id
_entity_poly.type
_entity_poly.pdbx_seq_one_letter_code
_entity_poly.pdbx_strand_id
1 'polypeptide(L)'
;MKDDAELRRMHKKWMVKIGRRYANAEEEERRFQIFKQSVEECERHNAMKKGHTLGLTCFANLTSEEFTARFHPISYAPWVYEKMREERERKALRYAREEREREALRYAGPPEDLTCFGCGGPY
;
A
#
# COMPACT_ATOMS: atom_id res chain seq x y z
N MET A 1 10.81 0.94 -9.27
CA MET A 1 9.55 0.69 -9.99
C MET A 1 9.80 -0.40 -11.01
N LYS A 2 8.88 -1.35 -11.16
CA LYS A 2 8.96 -2.35 -12.23
C LYS A 2 8.72 -1.71 -13.58
N ASP A 3 9.39 -2.22 -14.60
CA ASP A 3 9.20 -1.74 -15.97
C ASP A 3 7.81 -2.11 -16.51
N ASP A 4 7.27 -1.29 -17.40
CA ASP A 4 5.95 -1.50 -18.00
C ASP A 4 5.86 -2.84 -18.73
N ALA A 5 6.94 -3.28 -19.38
CA ALA A 5 6.96 -4.58 -20.05
C ALA A 5 6.91 -5.75 -19.04
N GLU A 6 7.51 -5.59 -17.86
CA GLU A 6 7.43 -6.57 -16.78
C GLU A 6 6.01 -6.64 -16.20
N LEU A 7 5.41 -5.48 -15.92
CA LEU A 7 4.05 -5.38 -15.40
C LEU A 7 3.02 -5.96 -16.38
N ARG A 8 3.19 -5.74 -17.69
CA ARG A 8 2.32 -6.36 -18.72
C ARG A 8 2.44 -7.89 -18.72
N ARG A 9 3.65 -8.44 -18.53
CA ARG A 9 3.84 -9.90 -18.39
C ARG A 9 3.18 -10.43 -17.13
N MET A 10 3.30 -9.73 -16.01
CA MET A 10 2.64 -10.09 -14.75
C MET A 10 1.11 -10.05 -14.88
N HIS A 11 0.57 -9.01 -15.52
CA HIS A 11 -0.85 -8.84 -15.76
C HIS A 11 -1.42 -9.97 -16.61
N LYS A 12 -0.74 -10.35 -17.71
CA LYS A 12 -1.13 -11.52 -18.53
C LYS A 12 -1.11 -12.82 -17.73
N LYS A 13 -0.07 -13.07 -16.93
CA LYS A 13 -0.01 -14.26 -16.05
C LYS A 13 -1.14 -14.28 -15.04
N TRP A 14 -1.45 -13.12 -14.45
CA TRP A 14 -2.56 -12.96 -13.51
C TRP A 14 -3.92 -13.19 -14.19
N MET A 15 -4.13 -12.66 -15.40
CA MET A 15 -5.35 -12.89 -16.19
C MET A 15 -5.59 -14.38 -16.45
N VAL A 16 -4.54 -15.11 -16.85
CA VAL A 16 -4.62 -16.56 -17.07
C VAL A 16 -4.96 -17.28 -15.76
N LYS A 17 -4.30 -16.93 -14.65
CA LYS A 17 -4.55 -17.54 -13.34
C LYS A 17 -5.98 -17.33 -12.84
N ILE A 18 -6.56 -16.14 -13.05
CA ILE A 18 -7.91 -15.78 -12.60
C ILE A 18 -8.99 -16.15 -13.64
N GLY A 19 -8.60 -16.53 -14.87
CA GLY A 19 -9.52 -16.80 -15.97
C GLY A 19 -10.18 -15.53 -16.53
N ARG A 20 -9.53 -14.37 -16.43
CA ARG A 20 -10.05 -13.09 -16.90
C ARG A 20 -9.80 -12.90 -18.40
N ARG A 21 -10.84 -12.46 -19.12
CA ARG A 21 -10.77 -11.97 -20.50
C ARG A 21 -11.47 -10.60 -20.58
N TYR A 22 -10.93 -9.71 -21.40
CA TYR A 22 -11.52 -8.40 -21.68
C TYR A 22 -12.19 -8.40 -23.05
N ALA A 23 -13.17 -7.51 -23.24
CA ALA A 23 -13.96 -7.45 -24.46
C ALA A 23 -13.23 -6.70 -25.59
N ASN A 24 -12.42 -5.70 -25.24
CA ASN A 24 -11.68 -4.85 -26.17
C ASN A 24 -10.31 -4.47 -25.58
N ALA A 25 -9.41 -4.00 -26.45
CA ALA A 25 -8.06 -3.58 -26.09
C ALA A 25 -8.06 -2.32 -25.19
N GLU A 26 -9.06 -1.45 -25.35
CA GLU A 26 -9.22 -0.23 -24.55
C GLU A 26 -9.52 -0.54 -23.07
N GLU A 27 -10.42 -1.49 -22.80
CA GLU A 27 -10.69 -1.94 -21.43
C GLU A 27 -9.48 -2.70 -20.88
N GLU A 28 -8.77 -3.49 -21.69
CA GLU A 28 -7.53 -4.13 -21.25
C GLU A 28 -6.50 -3.10 -20.79
N GLU A 29 -6.29 -2.02 -21.54
CA GLU A 29 -5.36 -0.96 -21.16
C GLU A 29 -5.82 -0.23 -19.89
N ARG A 30 -7.11 0.12 -19.78
CA ARG A 30 -7.66 0.76 -18.57
C ARG A 30 -7.47 -0.14 -17.34
N ARG A 31 -7.74 -1.44 -17.48
CA ARG A 31 -7.59 -2.43 -16.40
C ARG A 31 -6.12 -2.70 -16.08
N PHE A 32 -5.23 -2.60 -17.06
CA PHE A 32 -3.80 -2.67 -16.85
C PHE A 32 -3.31 -1.50 -15.97
N GLN A 33 -3.79 -0.28 -16.19
CA GLN A 33 -3.43 0.87 -15.33
C GLN A 33 -3.85 0.66 -13.87
N ILE A 34 -5.06 0.13 -13.63
CA ILE A 34 -5.53 -0.22 -12.27
C ILE A 34 -4.67 -1.33 -11.66
N PHE A 35 -4.27 -2.31 -12.47
CA PHE A 35 -3.40 -3.40 -12.04
C PHE A 35 -2.02 -2.88 -11.60
N LYS A 36 -1.42 -1.91 -12.30
CA LYS A 36 -0.15 -1.28 -11.89
C LYS A 36 -0.27 -0.66 -10.50
N GLN A 37 -1.32 0.12 -10.26
CA GLN A 37 -1.57 0.74 -8.95
C GLN A 37 -1.73 -0.32 -7.84
N SER A 38 -2.43 -1.41 -8.13
CA SER A 38 -2.61 -2.52 -7.18
C SER A 38 -1.31 -3.25 -6.85
N VAL A 39 -0.43 -3.46 -7.84
CA VAL A 39 0.91 -4.05 -7.64
C VAL A 39 1.75 -3.15 -6.73
N GLU A 40 1.79 -1.85 -7.02
CA GLU A 40 2.53 -0.87 -6.20
C GLU A 40 2.01 -0.82 -4.77
N GLU A 41 0.69 -0.87 -4.57
CA GLU A 41 0.10 -0.90 -3.24
C GLU A 41 0.48 -2.18 -2.48
N CYS A 42 0.42 -3.34 -3.13
CA CYS A 42 0.83 -4.60 -2.52
C CYS A 42 2.32 -4.58 -2.14
N GLU A 43 3.20 -4.13 -3.03
CA GLU A 43 4.64 -4.04 -2.76
C GLU A 43 4.95 -3.08 -1.61
N ARG A 44 4.34 -1.89 -1.63
CA ARG A 44 4.48 -0.90 -0.55
C ARG A 44 3.98 -1.46 0.78
N HIS A 45 2.84 -2.14 0.79
CA HIS A 45 2.29 -2.74 2.01
C HIS A 45 3.22 -3.84 2.56
N ASN A 46 3.69 -4.73 1.69
CA ASN A 46 4.56 -5.84 2.07
C ASN A 46 5.94 -5.36 2.54
N ALA A 47 6.45 -4.26 1.96
CA ALA A 47 7.69 -3.62 2.40
C ALA A 47 7.58 -3.08 3.84
N MET A 48 6.40 -2.63 4.26
CA MET A 48 6.14 -2.18 5.63
C MET A 48 6.13 -3.32 6.67
N LYS A 49 6.27 -4.60 6.25
CA LYS A 49 6.28 -5.80 7.13
C LYS A 49 5.21 -5.76 8.22
N LYS A 50 4.00 -5.35 7.84
CA LYS A 50 2.83 -5.43 8.73
C LYS A 50 2.55 -6.91 9.01
N GLY A 51 1.83 -7.23 10.09
CA GLY A 51 1.55 -8.62 10.51
C GLY A 51 0.74 -9.46 9.49
N HIS A 52 0.51 -8.96 8.28
CA HIS A 52 -0.05 -9.66 7.14
C HIS A 52 0.55 -9.11 5.84
N THR A 53 0.47 -9.91 4.78
CA THR A 53 0.92 -9.54 3.44
C THR A 53 -0.25 -9.41 2.48
N LEU A 54 -0.22 -8.39 1.61
CA LEU A 54 -1.14 -8.28 0.50
C LEU A 54 -0.62 -9.04 -0.72
N GLY A 55 -1.54 -9.64 -1.47
CA GLY A 55 -1.24 -10.34 -2.71
C GLY A 55 -2.16 -9.88 -3.83
N LEU A 56 -1.78 -10.20 -5.07
CA LEU A 56 -2.61 -9.95 -6.24
C LEU A 56 -3.80 -10.92 -6.25
N THR A 57 -4.92 -10.45 -5.72
CA THR A 57 -6.19 -11.19 -5.66
C THR A 57 -6.95 -11.11 -6.99
N CYS A 58 -8.08 -11.79 -7.09
CA CYS A 58 -8.99 -11.67 -8.24
C CYS A 58 -9.60 -10.27 -8.41
N PHE A 59 -9.40 -9.37 -7.45
CA PHE A 59 -9.89 -7.98 -7.46
C PHE A 59 -8.82 -6.97 -7.86
N ALA A 60 -7.59 -7.40 -8.18
CA ALA A 60 -6.47 -6.52 -8.53
C ALA A 60 -6.69 -5.67 -9.80
N ASN A 61 -7.79 -5.87 -10.52
CA ASN A 61 -8.20 -5.06 -11.68
C ASN A 61 -9.43 -4.18 -11.42
N LEU A 62 -9.93 -4.12 -10.18
CA LEU A 62 -11.07 -3.28 -9.78
C LEU A 62 -10.57 -2.11 -8.94
N THR A 63 -11.18 -0.95 -9.12
CA THR A 63 -10.99 0.14 -8.16
C THR A 63 -11.74 -0.15 -6.87
N SER A 64 -11.38 0.56 -5.79
CA SER A 64 -12.09 0.43 -4.50
C SER A 64 -13.59 0.74 -4.64
N GLU A 65 -13.94 1.70 -5.49
CA GLU A 65 -15.31 2.09 -5.82
C GLU A 65 -16.04 0.97 -6.56
N GLU A 66 -15.43 0.41 -7.60
CA GLU A 66 -16.03 -0.68 -8.38
C GLU A 66 -16.21 -1.96 -7.56
N PHE A 67 -15.23 -2.28 -6.70
CA PHE A 67 -15.34 -3.42 -5.79
C PHE A 67 -16.53 -3.24 -4.85
N THR A 68 -16.68 -2.05 -4.27
CA THR A 68 -17.75 -1.81 -3.30
C THR A 68 -19.11 -1.75 -3.98
N ALA A 69 -19.24 -1.09 -5.13
CA ALA A 69 -20.48 -1.04 -5.91
C ALA A 69 -20.97 -2.43 -6.35
N ARG A 70 -20.05 -3.37 -6.61
CA ARG A 70 -20.40 -4.71 -7.11
C ARG A 70 -20.61 -5.75 -6.01
N PHE A 71 -19.89 -5.64 -4.90
CA PHE A 71 -19.81 -6.71 -3.88
C PHE A 71 -20.34 -6.30 -2.50
N HIS A 72 -20.66 -5.03 -2.25
CA HIS A 72 -21.37 -4.65 -1.03
C HIS A 72 -22.89 -4.59 -1.29
N PRO A 73 -23.70 -5.48 -0.69
CA PRO A 73 -25.13 -5.56 -0.92
C PRO A 73 -25.93 -4.42 -0.28
N ILE A 74 -25.28 -3.61 0.58
CA ILE A 74 -25.87 -2.41 1.17
C ILE A 74 -25.31 -1.23 0.37
N SER A 75 -26.15 -0.63 -0.48
CA SER A 75 -25.81 0.64 -1.12
C SER A 75 -25.72 1.71 -0.04
N TYR A 76 -24.54 1.86 0.57
CA TYR A 76 -24.27 2.95 1.47
C TYR A 76 -24.53 4.27 0.73
N ALA A 77 -25.19 5.21 1.39
CA ALA A 77 -25.43 6.50 0.77
C ALA A 77 -24.09 7.24 0.50
N PRO A 78 -24.02 8.14 -0.49
CA PRO A 78 -22.76 8.79 -0.89
C PRO A 78 -21.96 9.40 0.27
N TRP A 79 -22.62 10.00 1.26
CA TRP A 79 -21.95 10.59 2.44
C TRP A 79 -21.28 9.55 3.35
N VAL A 80 -21.76 8.31 3.36
CA VAL A 80 -21.12 7.21 4.12
C VAL A 80 -19.79 6.84 3.47
N TYR A 81 -19.73 6.83 2.13
CA TYR A 81 -18.48 6.63 1.39
C TYR A 81 -17.49 7.75 1.64
N GLU A 82 -17.97 9.00 1.62
CA GLU A 82 -17.13 10.16 1.91
C GLU A 82 -16.55 10.08 3.33
N LYS A 83 -17.39 9.80 4.34
CA LYS A 83 -16.90 9.55 5.70
C LYS A 83 -15.89 8.41 5.80
N MET A 84 -16.14 7.27 5.16
CA MET A 84 -15.19 6.15 5.17
C MET A 84 -13.86 6.51 4.49
N ARG A 85 -13.89 7.29 3.41
CA ARG A 85 -12.69 7.79 2.72
C ARG A 85 -11.90 8.74 3.63
N GLU A 86 -12.57 9.72 4.22
CA GLU A 86 -11.97 10.65 5.18
C GLU A 86 -11.37 9.91 6.37
N GLU A 87 -12.03 8.88 6.90
CA GLU A 87 -11.50 8.08 8.01
C GLU A 87 -10.25 7.28 7.62
N ARG A 88 -10.24 6.71 6.41
CA ARG A 88 -9.05 6.03 5.87
C ARG A 88 -7.90 7.01 5.70
N GLU A 89 -8.16 8.20 5.14
CA GLU A 89 -7.17 9.28 4.97
C GLU A 89 -6.67 9.79 6.31
N ARG A 90 -7.55 10.06 7.27
CA ARG A 90 -7.21 10.45 8.65
C ARG A 90 -6.34 9.39 9.32
N LYS A 91 -6.70 8.11 9.17
CA LYS A 91 -5.92 7.00 9.71
C LYS A 91 -4.57 6.88 9.01
N ALA A 92 -4.50 7.10 7.69
CA ALA A 92 -3.26 7.12 6.93
C ALA A 92 -2.35 8.28 7.35
N LEU A 93 -2.89 9.48 7.57
CA LEU A 93 -2.16 10.65 8.09
C LEU A 93 -1.64 10.41 9.49
N ARG A 94 -2.47 9.81 10.37
CA ARG A 94 -2.04 9.40 11.71
C ARG A 94 -0.86 8.43 11.62
N TYR A 95 -0.95 7.40 10.78
CA TYR A 95 0.15 6.46 10.59
C TYR A 95 1.39 7.13 9.99
N ALA A 96 1.24 8.05 9.03
CA ALA A 96 2.36 8.80 8.47
C ALA A 96 3.05 9.67 9.53
N ARG A 97 2.28 10.26 10.46
CA ARG A 97 2.82 11.00 11.62
C ARG A 97 3.56 10.08 12.58
N GLU A 98 2.96 8.96 12.95
CA GLU A 98 3.59 7.95 13.82
C GLU A 98 4.88 7.38 13.20
N GLU A 99 4.88 7.13 11.89
CA GLU A 99 6.09 6.69 11.17
C GLU A 99 7.17 7.77 11.13
N ARG A 100 6.82 9.05 10.89
CA ARG A 100 7.78 10.18 10.98
C ARG A 100 8.36 10.32 12.38
N GLU A 101 7.54 10.19 13.41
CA GLU A 101 7.98 10.27 14.80
C GLU A 101 8.90 9.09 15.15
N ARG A 102 8.54 7.88 14.72
CA ARG A 102 9.36 6.68 14.88
C ARG A 102 10.68 6.76 14.10
N GLU A 103 10.68 7.34 12.91
CA GLU A 103 11.89 7.57 12.11
C GLU A 103 12.78 8.65 12.76
N ALA A 104 12.19 9.73 13.26
CA ALA A 104 12.90 10.75 14.02
C ALA A 104 13.54 10.18 15.29
N LEU A 105 12.86 9.27 15.99
CA LEU A 105 13.44 8.52 17.14
C LEU A 105 14.56 7.57 16.75
N ARG A 106 14.56 7.01 15.52
CA ARG A 106 15.68 6.18 15.03
C ARG A 106 16.92 7.02 14.68
N TYR A 107 16.71 8.25 14.23
CA TYR A 107 17.78 9.17 13.80
C TYR A 107 18.22 10.17 14.87
N ALA A 108 17.39 10.39 15.90
CA ALA A 108 17.86 10.91 17.16
C ALA A 108 18.88 9.90 17.66
N GLY A 109 20.17 10.21 17.52
CA GLY A 109 21.22 9.46 18.16
C GLY A 109 20.88 9.29 19.66
N PRO A 110 21.48 8.29 20.34
CA PRO A 110 21.31 8.20 21.78
C PRO A 110 21.51 9.60 22.37
N PRO A 111 20.66 10.04 23.32
CA PRO A 111 20.88 11.32 23.97
C PRO A 111 22.35 11.36 24.34
N GLU A 112 23.02 12.47 24.01
CA GLU A 112 24.40 12.72 24.38
C GLU A 112 24.47 12.80 25.90
N ASP A 113 24.32 11.66 26.58
CA ASP A 113 24.61 11.51 27.97
C ASP A 113 26.12 11.52 28.06
N LEU A 114 26.60 12.70 28.42
CA LEU A 114 27.90 13.05 28.96
C LEU A 114 28.22 12.21 30.22
N THR A 115 28.20 10.89 30.10
CA THR A 115 28.68 9.97 31.12
C THR A 115 29.64 8.97 30.48
N CYS A 116 30.71 9.51 29.87
CA CYS A 116 31.95 8.76 29.73
C CYS A 116 32.52 8.54 31.14
N PHE A 117 32.13 7.41 31.74
CA PHE A 117 32.89 6.75 32.77
C PHE A 117 34.35 6.61 32.32
N GLY A 118 35.29 7.12 33.12
CA GLY A 118 36.70 6.80 33.00
C GLY A 118 37.60 7.97 32.62
N CYS A 119 37.60 9.05 33.39
CA CYS A 119 38.84 9.83 33.52
C CYS A 119 39.87 8.95 34.22
N GLY A 120 40.90 8.58 33.47
CA GLY A 120 41.93 7.63 33.85
C GLY A 120 42.66 8.00 35.14
N GLY A 121 42.95 6.97 35.93
CA GLY A 121 44.08 7.03 36.84
C GLY A 121 45.38 6.80 36.08
N PRO A 122 46.40 7.60 36.34
CA PRO A 122 47.75 7.08 36.40
C PRO A 122 48.33 7.27 37.82
N TYR A 123 49.22 6.34 38.17
CA TYR A 123 50.03 6.17 39.39
C TYR A 123 49.40 5.31 40.50
#